data_AF-A0A7X8CUG3-F1
#
_entry.id   AF-A0A7X8CUG3-F1
#
_cell.length_a   1.000
_cell.length_b   1.000
_cell.length_c   1.000
_cell.angle_alpha   90.00
_cell.angle_beta   90.00
_cell.angle_gamma   90.00
#
_symmetry.space_group_name_H-M   'P 1'
#
loop_
_entity.id
_entity.type
_entity.pdbx_description
1 polymer ?
#
loop_
_entity_poly.entity_id
_entity_poly.type
_entity_poly.pdbx_seq_one_letter_code
_entity_poly.pdbx_strand_id
1 'polypeptide(L)' 'EHGIARLRGRTVRERTRELIAVADPRFREELTAQARKLGYL' A
#
# COMPACT_ATOMS: atom_id res chain seq x y z
N GLU A 1 5.67 11.31 -9.38
CA GLU A 1 4.83 11.17 -8.16
C GLU A 1 3.46 10.62 -8.54
N HIS A 2 3.03 9.48 -7.97
CA HIS A 2 1.80 8.78 -8.37
C HIS A 2 0.55 9.15 -7.54
N GLY A 3 0.54 10.35 -6.94
CA GLY A 3 -0.55 10.85 -6.10
C GLY A 3 -0.20 10.88 -4.60
N ILE A 4 -1.20 11.15 -3.77
CA ILE A 4 -1.07 11.35 -2.32
C ILE A 4 -1.89 10.29 -1.57
N ALA A 5 -1.25 9.61 -0.60
CA ALA A 5 -1.91 8.66 0.29
C ALA A 5 -2.34 9.35 1.60
N ARG A 6 -3.63 9.28 1.97
CA ARG A 6 -4.15 9.87 3.22
C ARG A 6 -4.25 8.81 4.32
N LEU A 7 -3.35 8.87 5.30
CA LEU A 7 -3.17 7.80 6.29
C LEU A 7 -3.86 8.06 7.65
N ARG A 8 -4.22 9.31 7.95
CA ARG A 8 -4.80 9.67 9.25
C ARG A 8 -6.17 8.99 9.41
N GLY A 9 -6.38 8.30 10.53
CA GLY A 9 -7.63 7.60 10.84
C GLY A 9 -7.82 6.26 10.12
N ARG A 10 -6.81 5.77 9.40
CA ARG A 10 -6.87 4.51 8.65
C ARG A 10 -6.29 3.35 9.45
N THR A 11 -6.88 2.16 9.33
CA THR A 11 -6.32 0.91 9.83
C THR A 11 -5.01 0.56 9.10
N VAL A 12 -4.20 -0.34 9.67
CA VAL A 12 -2.97 -0.82 9.02
C VAL A 12 -3.25 -1.35 7.61
N ARG A 13 -4.31 -2.13 7.43
CA ARG A 13 -4.71 -2.67 6.13
C ARG A 13 -5.04 -1.59 5.11
N GLU A 14 -5.79 -0.57 5.51
CA GLU A 14 -6.10 0.58 4.65
C GLU A 14 -4.84 1.37 4.30
N ARG A 15 -3.98 1.66 5.28
CA ARG A 15 -2.72 2.39 5.05
C ARG A 15 -1.83 1.66 4.04
N THR A 16 -1.70 0.35 4.17
CA THR A 16 -0.94 -0.48 3.24
C THR A 16 -1.48 -0.37 1.81
N ARG A 17 -2.80 -0.41 1.63
CA ARG A 17 -3.41 -0.22 0.30
C ARG A 17 -3.14 1.16 -0.27
N GLU A 18 -3.33 2.21 0.53
CA GLU A 18 -3.12 3.60 0.10
C GLU A 18 -1.66 3.85 -0.30
N LEU A 19 -0.71 3.30 0.46
CA LEU A 19 0.72 3.40 0.16
C LEU A 19 1.09 2.66 -1.13
N ILE A 20 0.57 1.44 -1.34
CA ILE A 20 0.78 0.69 -2.58
C ILE A 20 0.19 1.44 -3.78
N ALA A 21 -0.98 2.08 -3.61
CA ALA A 21 -1.64 2.83 -4.68
C ALA A 21 -0.81 4.01 -5.19
N VAL A 22 -0.02 4.67 -4.33
CA VAL A 22 0.85 5.80 -4.71
C VAL A 22 2.30 5.39 -5.00
N ALA A 23 2.62 4.10 -4.93
CA ALA A 23 3.92 3.58 -5.34
C ALA A 23 4.05 3.53 -6.88
N ASP A 24 5.29 3.48 -7.37
CA ASP A 24 5.59 3.28 -8.79
C ASP A 24 4.93 1.98 -9.30
N PRO A 25 4.20 2.02 -10.44
CA PRO A 25 3.46 0.88 -10.97
C PRO A 25 4.26 -0.42 -11.06
N ARG A 26 5.57 -0.33 -11.31
CA ARG A 26 6.44 -1.50 -11.45
C ARG A 26 6.60 -2.29 -10.15
N PHE A 27 6.37 -1.68 -9.00
CA PHE A 27 6.55 -2.32 -7.69
C PHE A 27 5.23 -2.70 -7.01
N ARG A 28 4.07 -2.29 -7.53
CA ARG A 28 2.78 -2.51 -6.85
C ARG A 28 2.47 -3.98 -6.62
N GLU A 29 2.80 -4.84 -7.58
CA GLU A 29 2.58 -6.28 -7.47
C GLU A 29 3.46 -6.88 -6.36
N GLU A 30 4.76 -6.57 -6.37
CA GLU A 30 5.71 -7.05 -5.36
C GLU A 30 5.31 -6.59 -3.95
N LEU A 31 5.00 -5.30 -3.79
CA LEU A 31 4.56 -4.75 -2.51
C LEU A 31 3.25 -5.38 -2.02
N THR A 32 2.32 -5.68 -2.93
CA THR A 32 1.07 -6.38 -2.60
C THR A 32 1.35 -7.80 -2.12
N ALA A 33 2.23 -8.53 -2.80
CA ALA A 33 2.61 -9.89 -2.41
C ALA A 33 3.31 -9.92 -1.04
N GLN A 34 4.24 -9.00 -0.80
CA GLN A 34 4.90 -8.85 0.49
C GLN A 34 3.92 -8.50 1.61
N ALA A 35 3.00 -7.57 1.36
CA ALA A 35 2.00 -7.18 2.35
C ALA A 35 1.06 -8.34 2.74
N ARG A 36 0.69 -9.21 1.79
CA ARG A 36 -0.06 -10.45 2.10
C ARG A 36 0.77 -11.41 2.95
N LYS A 37 2.05 -11.61 2.62
CA LYS A 37 2.96 -12.48 3.41
C LYS A 37 3.12 -11.99 4.85
N LEU A 38 3.10 -10.68 5.06
CA LEU A 38 3.20 -10.05 6.37
C LEU A 38 1.86 -9.97 7.12
N GLY A 39 0.75 -10.39 6.51
CA GLY A 39 -0.60 -10.30 7.10
C GLY A 39 -1.16 -8.88 7.14
N TYR A 40 -0.62 -7.95 6.35
CA TYR A 40 -1.10 -6.57 6.24
C TYR A 40 -2.24 -6.41 5.22
N LEU A 41 -2.41 -7.38 4.31
CA LEU A 41 -3.50 -7.43 3.32
C LEU A 41 -4.25 -8.75 3.36
#